data_AF-A0A7X8IKE8-F1
#
_entry.id   AF-A0A7X8IKE8-F1
#
_cell.length_a   1.000
_cell.length_b   1.000
_cell.length_c   1.000
_cell.angle_alpha   90.00
_cell.angle_beta   90.00
_cell.angle_gamma   90.00
#
_symmetry.space_group_name_H-M   'P 1'
#
loop_
_entity.id
_entity.type
_entity.pdbx_description
1 polymer ?
#
loop_
_entity_poly.entity_id
_entity_poly.type
_entity_poly.pdbx_seq_one_letter_code
_entity_poly.pdbx_strand_id
1 'polypeptide(L)'
;MLKRALTKYIKDLQDIINRQDATEESFYGCLEELIKAYAEINNIKNCNVTVLPKPMEAGNPDFCIRDGSNRITGYIEAKKPETYNLGPIAESGQLKRYRNGIANLILTNFYEFWLFQHGVFKKSVTIASPINATQMNVPPPVANVDEFADLFQHYFSFSLPAITDPQSLADALAKHTRYLKEQIIFELDNNKETKYIQALLEFYEAFKDTLIHDLKLKDFADLFAQTLTYGIFVARTRSKEENFDSRLINSHIPNSLGILKSIFKFIDYEERPQSIDVLIQGVVDILFNTEIEKIMQSFDAEGKGSDPIVHFYETFLSEYNPRLKEKRT
;
A
#
# COMPACT_ATOMS: atom_id res chain seq x y z
N MET A 1 -11.85 -23.41 -16.43
CA MET A 1 -12.54 -22.09 -16.31
C MET A 1 -11.66 -20.96 -16.82
N LEU A 2 -10.38 -20.89 -16.43
CA LEU A 2 -9.44 -19.84 -16.86
C LEU A 2 -9.31 -19.68 -18.38
N LYS A 3 -9.17 -20.77 -19.14
CA LYS A 3 -9.12 -20.71 -20.62
C LYS A 3 -10.32 -19.97 -21.22
N ARG A 4 -11.53 -20.16 -20.66
CA ARG A 4 -12.76 -19.48 -21.11
C ARG A 4 -12.72 -17.98 -20.77
N ALA A 5 -12.21 -17.61 -19.59
CA ALA A 5 -12.02 -16.21 -19.22
C ALA A 5 -11.03 -15.52 -20.15
N LEU A 6 -9.89 -16.15 -20.46
CA LEU A 6 -8.92 -15.65 -21.43
C LEU A 6 -9.50 -15.55 -22.84
N THR A 7 -10.33 -16.51 -23.26
CA THR A 7 -10.98 -16.45 -24.58
C THR A 7 -11.96 -15.27 -24.67
N LYS A 8 -12.73 -15.02 -23.60
CA LYS A 8 -13.58 -13.83 -23.52
C LYS A 8 -12.73 -12.55 -23.58
N TYR A 9 -11.70 -12.47 -22.75
CA TYR A 9 -10.77 -11.34 -22.69
C TYR A 9 -10.19 -10.97 -24.06
N ILE A 10 -9.63 -11.95 -24.78
CA ILE A 10 -9.06 -11.72 -26.13
C ILE A 10 -10.13 -11.26 -27.12
N LYS A 11 -11.35 -11.78 -27.02
CA LYS A 11 -12.47 -11.33 -27.86
C LYS A 11 -12.81 -9.86 -27.56
N ASP A 12 -12.91 -9.49 -26.30
CA ASP A 12 -13.26 -8.12 -25.91
C ASP A 12 -12.17 -7.12 -26.33
N LEU A 13 -10.88 -7.49 -26.22
CA LEU A 13 -9.77 -6.70 -26.77
C LEU A 13 -9.94 -6.50 -28.28
N GLN A 14 -10.29 -7.55 -29.03
CA GLN A 14 -10.52 -7.44 -30.47
C GLN A 14 -11.71 -6.53 -30.80
N ASP A 15 -12.80 -6.62 -30.03
CA ASP A 15 -13.97 -5.76 -30.21
C ASP A 15 -13.64 -4.27 -29.99
N ILE A 16 -12.64 -3.95 -29.16
CA ILE A 16 -12.11 -2.59 -29.00
C ILE A 16 -11.23 -2.19 -30.19
N ILE A 17 -10.28 -3.05 -30.60
CA ILE A 17 -9.40 -2.79 -31.76
C ILE A 17 -10.23 -2.48 -33.01
N ASN A 18 -11.30 -3.24 -33.24
CA ASN A 18 -12.15 -3.11 -34.41
C ASN A 18 -12.89 -1.75 -34.51
N ARG A 19 -12.95 -0.96 -33.42
CA ARG A 19 -13.58 0.38 -33.43
C ARG A 19 -12.69 1.44 -34.08
N GLN A 20 -11.37 1.21 -34.15
CA GLN A 20 -10.37 2.08 -34.78
C GLN A 20 -10.20 3.49 -34.16
N ASP A 21 -10.80 3.73 -32.99
CA ASP A 21 -10.68 4.99 -32.21
C ASP A 21 -10.12 4.75 -30.80
N ALA A 22 -9.60 3.54 -30.53
CA ALA A 22 -9.17 3.11 -29.22
C ALA A 22 -7.85 3.79 -28.77
N THR A 23 -7.82 4.19 -27.50
CA THR A 23 -6.61 4.57 -26.77
C THR A 23 -6.14 3.43 -25.87
N GLU A 24 -5.03 3.62 -25.16
CA GLU A 24 -4.53 2.62 -24.19
C GLU A 24 -5.57 2.32 -23.10
N GLU A 25 -6.23 3.36 -22.61
CA GLU A 25 -7.24 3.32 -21.55
C GLU A 25 -8.52 2.60 -22.00
N SER A 26 -8.77 2.54 -23.31
CA SER A 26 -9.93 1.82 -23.86
C SER A 26 -9.91 0.33 -23.51
N PHE A 27 -8.72 -0.23 -23.29
CA PHE A 27 -8.51 -1.65 -22.96
C PHE A 27 -8.53 -1.93 -21.45
N TYR A 28 -8.58 -0.90 -20.60
CA TYR A 28 -8.42 -1.08 -19.15
C TYR A 28 -9.55 -1.88 -18.53
N GLY A 29 -10.79 -1.69 -19.00
CA GLY A 29 -11.95 -2.47 -18.55
C GLY A 29 -11.78 -3.96 -18.81
N CYS A 30 -11.20 -4.36 -19.95
CA CYS A 30 -10.94 -5.76 -20.25
C CYS A 30 -9.93 -6.37 -19.27
N LEU A 31 -8.85 -5.64 -18.96
CA LEU A 31 -7.82 -6.13 -18.04
C LEU A 31 -8.36 -6.21 -16.61
N GLU A 32 -9.14 -5.23 -16.17
CA GLU A 32 -9.84 -5.25 -14.89
C GLU A 32 -10.76 -6.48 -14.77
N GLU A 33 -11.59 -6.75 -15.79
CA GLU A 33 -12.44 -7.94 -15.84
C GLU A 33 -11.65 -9.24 -15.78
N LEU A 34 -10.52 -9.33 -16.50
CA LEU A 34 -9.66 -10.51 -16.48
C LEU A 34 -9.08 -10.78 -15.08
N ILE A 35 -8.61 -9.73 -14.40
CA ILE A 35 -8.04 -9.82 -13.05
C ILE A 35 -9.12 -10.27 -12.05
N LYS A 36 -10.32 -9.67 -12.11
CA LYS A 36 -11.47 -10.07 -11.28
C LYS A 36 -11.88 -11.52 -11.54
N ALA A 37 -11.98 -11.93 -12.82
CA ALA A 37 -12.29 -13.31 -13.18
C ALA A 37 -11.23 -14.30 -12.70
N TYR A 38 -9.94 -13.94 -12.78
CA TYR A 38 -8.87 -14.77 -12.23
C TYR A 38 -9.00 -14.92 -10.71
N ALA A 39 -9.29 -13.83 -10.00
CA ALA A 39 -9.48 -13.84 -8.55
C ALA A 39 -10.66 -14.75 -8.15
N GLU A 40 -11.80 -14.63 -8.83
CA GLU A 40 -12.97 -15.48 -8.61
C GLU A 40 -12.67 -16.96 -8.85
N ILE A 41 -12.03 -17.30 -9.97
CA ILE A 41 -11.69 -18.69 -10.33
C ILE A 41 -10.77 -19.34 -9.28
N ASN A 42 -9.87 -18.56 -8.68
CA ASN A 42 -8.89 -19.03 -7.71
C ASN A 42 -9.28 -18.79 -6.25
N ASN A 43 -10.53 -18.37 -5.99
CA ASN A 43 -11.04 -18.06 -4.64
C ASN A 43 -10.21 -17.00 -3.88
N ILE A 44 -9.61 -16.06 -4.60
CA ILE A 44 -8.92 -14.92 -4.02
C ILE A 44 -9.98 -13.93 -3.53
N LYS A 45 -10.19 -13.90 -2.22
CA LYS A 45 -11.28 -13.13 -1.61
C LYS A 45 -11.03 -11.62 -1.76
N ASN A 46 -12.09 -10.90 -2.12
CA ASN A 46 -12.18 -9.44 -2.08
C ASN A 46 -11.04 -8.72 -2.84
N CYS A 47 -10.64 -9.24 -4.01
CA CYS A 47 -9.71 -8.57 -4.90
C CYS A 47 -10.32 -7.26 -5.41
N ASN A 48 -9.75 -6.12 -4.99
CA ASN A 48 -10.13 -4.80 -5.45
C ASN A 48 -9.14 -4.33 -6.53
N VAL A 49 -9.65 -3.91 -7.67
CA VAL A 49 -8.87 -3.37 -8.78
C VAL A 49 -9.20 -1.90 -8.90
N THR A 50 -8.21 -1.03 -8.68
CA THR A 50 -8.33 0.41 -8.94
C THR A 50 -7.61 0.73 -10.24
N VAL A 51 -8.38 1.16 -11.24
CA VAL A 51 -7.87 1.67 -12.52
C VAL A 51 -7.54 3.15 -12.36
N LEU A 52 -6.39 3.59 -12.90
CA LEU A 52 -5.84 4.94 -12.78
C LEU A 52 -5.81 5.42 -11.30
N PRO A 53 -5.07 4.73 -10.42
CA PRO A 53 -4.95 5.10 -9.02
C PRO A 53 -4.37 6.52 -8.87
N LYS A 54 -4.63 7.12 -7.70
CA LYS A 54 -4.10 8.45 -7.39
C LYS A 54 -2.57 8.45 -7.34
N PRO A 55 -1.95 9.63 -7.51
CA PRO A 55 -0.50 9.70 -7.53
C PRO A 55 0.19 9.21 -6.26
N MET A 56 1.32 8.52 -6.42
CA MET A 56 2.20 8.07 -5.33
C MET A 56 3.66 8.44 -5.61
N GLU A 57 4.53 8.30 -4.60
CA GLU A 57 5.94 8.68 -4.68
C GLU A 57 6.71 8.00 -5.83
N ALA A 58 6.43 6.70 -6.08
CA ALA A 58 7.02 5.96 -7.19
C ALA A 58 6.48 6.40 -8.57
N GLY A 59 5.45 7.25 -8.63
CA GLY A 59 4.66 7.63 -9.81
C GLY A 59 3.37 6.81 -9.91
N ASN A 60 2.69 6.84 -11.05
CA ASN A 60 1.28 6.41 -11.12
C ASN A 60 1.16 5.25 -12.13
N PRO A 61 1.28 3.99 -11.68
CA PRO A 61 0.96 2.85 -12.52
C PRO A 61 -0.52 2.86 -12.91
N ASP A 62 -0.85 2.25 -14.04
CA ASP A 62 -2.23 2.23 -14.55
C ASP A 62 -3.23 1.48 -13.66
N PHE A 63 -2.77 0.47 -12.91
CA PHE A 63 -3.62 -0.31 -12.00
C PHE A 63 -2.96 -0.49 -10.64
N CYS A 64 -3.79 -0.43 -9.60
CA CYS A 64 -3.44 -0.87 -8.24
C CYS A 64 -4.36 -2.02 -7.83
N ILE A 65 -3.75 -3.15 -7.46
CA ILE A 65 -4.46 -4.34 -7.03
C ILE A 65 -4.34 -4.46 -5.53
N ARG A 66 -5.49 -4.59 -4.86
CA ARG A 66 -5.57 -4.76 -3.41
C ARG A 66 -6.32 -6.03 -3.05
N ASP A 67 -5.95 -6.61 -1.91
CA ASP A 67 -6.67 -7.73 -1.34
C ASP A 67 -7.85 -7.27 -0.46
N GLY A 68 -8.54 -8.24 0.14
CA GLY A 68 -9.70 -8.00 1.00
C GLY A 68 -9.48 -7.22 2.27
N SER A 69 -8.23 -7.03 2.67
CA SER A 69 -7.83 -6.21 3.80
C SER A 69 -7.34 -4.83 3.34
N ASN A 70 -7.65 -4.45 2.09
CA ASN A 70 -7.24 -3.20 1.44
C ASN A 70 -5.71 -3.06 1.27
N ARG A 71 -4.96 -4.15 1.40
CA ARG A 71 -3.49 -4.17 1.27
C ARG A 71 -3.11 -4.29 -0.19
N ILE A 72 -2.01 -3.66 -0.58
CA ILE A 72 -1.54 -3.71 -1.96
C ILE A 72 -0.93 -5.08 -2.27
N THR A 73 -1.56 -5.81 -3.18
CA THR A 73 -0.99 -7.01 -3.80
C THR A 73 0.12 -6.62 -4.78
N GLY A 74 -0.14 -5.59 -5.59
CA GLY A 74 0.83 -5.08 -6.55
C GLY A 74 0.24 -4.03 -7.47
N TYR A 75 1.02 -3.66 -8.47
CA TYR A 75 0.62 -2.72 -9.51
C TYR A 75 0.76 -3.34 -10.90
N ILE A 76 0.08 -2.76 -11.87
CA ILE A 76 0.21 -3.13 -13.28
C ILE A 76 0.37 -1.84 -14.09
N GLU A 77 1.38 -1.84 -14.96
CA GLU A 77 1.59 -0.83 -15.99
C GLU A 77 1.20 -1.45 -17.33
N ALA A 78 0.28 -0.80 -18.03
CA ALA A 78 -0.17 -1.22 -19.34
C ALA A 78 0.53 -0.39 -20.43
N LYS A 79 0.56 -0.95 -21.64
CA LYS A 79 0.97 -0.28 -22.87
C LYS A 79 0.01 -0.68 -23.97
N LYS A 80 -0.09 0.15 -25.01
CA LYS A 80 -0.91 -0.16 -26.18
C LYS A 80 -0.62 -1.54 -26.77
N PRO A 81 -1.62 -2.28 -27.29
CA PRO A 81 -1.45 -3.56 -27.98
C PRO A 81 -0.41 -3.57 -29.10
N GLU A 82 -0.19 -2.44 -29.76
CA GLU A 82 0.80 -2.29 -30.85
C GLU A 82 2.25 -2.22 -30.33
N THR A 83 2.44 -2.19 -29.01
CA THR A 83 3.77 -2.24 -28.38
C THR A 83 4.28 -3.68 -28.37
N TYR A 84 4.76 -4.16 -29.52
CA TYR A 84 5.15 -5.57 -29.72
C TYR A 84 6.43 -6.00 -28.99
N ASN A 85 7.20 -5.07 -28.42
CA ASN A 85 8.41 -5.37 -27.67
C ASN A 85 8.45 -4.59 -26.36
N LEU A 86 8.25 -5.31 -25.25
CA LEU A 86 8.28 -4.73 -23.90
C LEU A 86 9.70 -4.48 -23.38
N GLY A 87 10.74 -5.04 -24.02
CA GLY A 87 12.15 -4.90 -23.59
C GLY A 87 12.61 -3.44 -23.47
N PRO A 88 12.51 -2.62 -24.53
CA PRO A 88 12.84 -1.19 -24.46
C PRO A 88 11.98 -0.42 -23.44
N ILE A 89 10.71 -0.80 -23.28
CA ILE A 89 9.80 -0.16 -22.31
C ILE A 89 10.26 -0.45 -20.88
N ALA A 90 10.65 -1.68 -20.57
CA ALA A 90 11.16 -2.09 -19.26
C ALA A 90 12.45 -1.33 -18.85
N GLU A 91 13.19 -0.82 -19.85
CA GLU A 91 14.41 -0.04 -19.67
C GLU A 91 14.22 1.48 -19.69
N SER A 92 12.99 1.95 -19.95
CA SER A 92 12.63 3.37 -19.90
C SER A 92 12.82 3.95 -18.50
N GLY A 93 13.05 5.27 -18.41
CA GLY A 93 13.23 5.96 -17.13
C GLY A 93 12.01 5.83 -16.20
N GLN A 94 10.81 5.82 -16.76
CA GLN A 94 9.57 5.60 -16.02
C GLN A 94 9.53 4.19 -15.40
N LEU A 95 9.71 3.13 -16.22
CA LEU A 95 9.65 1.76 -15.71
C LEU A 95 10.81 1.43 -14.76
N LYS A 96 11.99 2.02 -14.95
CA LYS A 96 13.09 1.89 -13.97
C LYS A 96 12.71 2.45 -12.60
N ARG A 97 12.05 3.61 -12.56
CA ARG A 97 11.51 4.17 -11.31
C ARG A 97 10.46 3.25 -10.68
N TYR A 98 9.53 2.74 -11.48
CA TYR A 98 8.50 1.81 -10.97
C TYR A 98 9.12 0.52 -10.42
N ARG A 99 10.03 -0.11 -11.16
CA ARG A 99 10.74 -1.31 -10.70
C ARG A 99 11.50 -1.10 -9.38
N ASN A 100 12.04 0.09 -9.15
CA ASN A 100 12.75 0.41 -7.93
C ASN A 100 11.81 0.76 -6.75
N GLY A 101 10.67 1.39 -7.01
CA GLY A 101 9.72 1.83 -5.98
C GLY A 101 8.57 0.87 -5.69
N ILE A 102 8.35 -0.13 -6.55
CA ILE A 102 7.22 -1.06 -6.47
C ILE A 102 7.74 -2.49 -6.38
N ALA A 103 7.40 -3.16 -5.27
CA ALA A 103 7.91 -4.49 -4.97
C ALA A 103 7.28 -5.61 -5.83
N ASN A 104 6.08 -5.41 -6.37
CA ASN A 104 5.38 -6.39 -7.21
C ASN A 104 4.66 -5.68 -8.36
N LEU A 105 5.22 -5.78 -9.56
CA LEU A 105 4.81 -5.01 -10.73
C LEU A 105 4.63 -5.95 -11.92
N ILE A 106 3.51 -5.82 -12.64
CA ILE A 106 3.35 -6.39 -13.98
C ILE A 106 3.50 -5.27 -15.01
N LEU A 107 4.25 -5.53 -16.08
CA LEU A 107 4.22 -4.74 -17.32
C LEU A 107 3.49 -5.55 -18.39
N THR A 108 2.54 -4.95 -19.10
CA THR A 108 1.79 -5.65 -20.14
C THR A 108 1.44 -4.78 -21.34
N ASN A 109 1.31 -5.40 -22.52
CA ASN A 109 0.64 -4.82 -23.69
C ASN A 109 -0.74 -5.47 -23.95
N PHE A 110 -1.37 -6.01 -22.90
CA PHE A 110 -2.61 -6.81 -22.92
C PHE A 110 -2.47 -8.23 -23.48
N TYR A 111 -1.39 -8.54 -24.22
CA TYR A 111 -1.16 -9.87 -24.81
C TYR A 111 0.05 -10.58 -24.20
N GLU A 112 1.04 -9.82 -23.77
CA GLU A 112 2.25 -10.25 -23.10
C GLU A 112 2.30 -9.65 -21.69
N PHE A 113 2.68 -10.44 -20.69
CA PHE A 113 2.74 -10.04 -19.27
C PHE A 113 4.13 -10.34 -18.74
N TRP A 114 4.80 -9.35 -18.16
CA TRP A 114 6.13 -9.46 -17.54
C TRP A 114 6.01 -9.16 -16.05
N LEU A 115 6.36 -10.12 -15.20
CA LEU A 115 6.36 -9.97 -13.75
C LEU A 115 7.74 -9.51 -13.28
N PHE A 116 7.76 -8.41 -12.54
CA PHE A 116 8.90 -7.91 -11.78
C PHE A 116 8.60 -7.97 -10.29
N GLN A 117 9.54 -8.50 -9.51
CA GLN A 117 9.46 -8.48 -8.05
C GLN A 117 10.77 -7.96 -7.47
N HIS A 118 10.67 -6.99 -6.57
CA HIS A 118 11.79 -6.23 -6.01
C HIS A 118 12.73 -5.70 -7.12
N GLY A 119 12.13 -5.16 -8.18
CA GLY A 119 12.82 -4.61 -9.35
C GLY A 119 13.46 -5.64 -10.30
N VAL A 120 13.43 -6.93 -9.94
CA VAL A 120 14.04 -8.02 -10.71
C VAL A 120 12.98 -8.72 -11.57
N PHE A 121 13.29 -8.95 -12.85
CA PHE A 121 12.46 -9.75 -13.75
C PHE A 121 12.34 -11.19 -13.22
N LYS A 122 11.11 -11.70 -13.14
CA LYS A 122 10.83 -13.05 -12.65
C LYS A 122 10.39 -13.98 -13.77
N LYS A 123 9.36 -13.58 -14.52
CA LYS A 123 8.76 -14.42 -15.56
C LYS A 123 8.00 -13.55 -16.57
N SER A 124 7.84 -14.07 -17.78
CA SER A 124 6.89 -13.53 -18.74
C SER A 124 6.03 -14.62 -19.38
N VAL A 125 4.90 -14.21 -19.95
CA VAL A 125 4.02 -15.07 -20.74
C VAL A 125 3.33 -14.25 -21.83
N THR A 126 3.19 -14.83 -23.02
CA THR A 126 2.36 -14.30 -24.10
C THR A 126 1.12 -15.17 -24.24
N ILE A 127 -0.07 -14.62 -24.04
CA ILE A 127 -1.34 -15.39 -24.02
C ILE A 127 -2.06 -15.40 -25.37
N ALA A 128 -1.69 -14.52 -26.30
CA ALA A 128 -2.12 -14.56 -27.69
C ALA A 128 -1.21 -13.66 -28.55
N SER A 129 -1.25 -13.80 -29.87
CA SER A 129 -0.44 -12.99 -30.79
C SER A 129 -1.01 -11.57 -30.94
N PRO A 130 -0.33 -10.51 -30.47
CA PRO A 130 -0.80 -9.14 -30.69
C PRO A 130 -0.80 -8.77 -32.17
N ILE A 131 0.13 -9.30 -32.96
CA ILE A 131 0.25 -9.04 -34.42
C ILE A 131 -1.02 -9.50 -35.16
N ASN A 132 -1.56 -10.66 -34.81
CA ASN A 132 -2.80 -11.15 -35.43
C ASN A 132 -3.97 -10.21 -35.13
N ALA A 133 -4.05 -9.72 -33.88
CA ALA A 133 -5.13 -8.86 -33.45
C ALA A 133 -5.06 -7.48 -34.12
N THR A 134 -3.88 -6.86 -34.16
CA THR A 134 -3.70 -5.46 -34.59
C THR A 134 -3.43 -5.29 -36.08
N GLN A 135 -2.72 -6.23 -36.73
CA GLN A 135 -2.36 -6.11 -38.15
C GLN A 135 -3.30 -6.91 -39.05
N MET A 136 -3.83 -8.03 -38.57
CA MET A 136 -4.73 -8.89 -39.35
C MET A 136 -6.21 -8.68 -38.99
N ASN A 137 -6.52 -7.93 -37.93
CA ASN A 137 -7.89 -7.72 -37.41
C ASN A 137 -8.64 -9.04 -37.16
N VAL A 138 -7.91 -10.08 -36.72
CA VAL A 138 -8.47 -11.39 -36.40
C VAL A 138 -8.18 -11.70 -34.94
N PRO A 139 -9.20 -12.09 -34.13
CA PRO A 139 -8.97 -12.45 -32.74
C PRO A 139 -8.03 -13.67 -32.67
N PRO A 140 -6.85 -13.54 -32.05
CA PRO A 140 -5.91 -14.64 -31.95
C PRO A 140 -6.43 -15.75 -31.03
N PRO A 141 -6.07 -17.02 -31.27
CA PRO A 141 -6.36 -18.09 -30.32
C PRO A 141 -5.57 -17.89 -29.02
N VAL A 142 -6.19 -18.23 -27.89
CA VAL A 142 -5.51 -18.24 -26.59
C VAL A 142 -4.41 -19.30 -26.57
N ALA A 143 -3.25 -18.92 -26.05
CA ALA A 143 -2.06 -19.73 -25.82
C ALA A 143 -1.60 -19.62 -24.35
N ASN A 144 -0.70 -20.52 -23.95
CA ASN A 144 0.06 -20.47 -22.69
C ASN A 144 -0.80 -20.24 -21.42
N VAL A 145 -1.93 -20.96 -21.34
CA VAL A 145 -2.90 -20.80 -20.24
C VAL A 145 -2.28 -21.16 -18.90
N ASP A 146 -1.47 -22.22 -18.85
CA ASP A 146 -0.87 -22.71 -17.62
C ASP A 146 0.26 -21.79 -17.16
N GLU A 147 1.06 -21.25 -18.07
CA GLU A 147 2.09 -20.26 -17.78
C GLU A 147 1.50 -18.93 -17.31
N PHE A 148 0.35 -18.52 -17.85
CA PHE A 148 -0.40 -17.38 -17.35
C PHE A 148 -0.94 -17.63 -15.96
N ALA A 149 -1.50 -18.82 -15.72
CA ALA A 149 -1.98 -19.21 -14.41
C ALA A 149 -0.87 -19.15 -13.36
N ASP A 150 0.31 -19.67 -13.69
CA ASP A 150 1.49 -19.66 -12.84
C ASP A 150 2.04 -18.24 -12.61
N LEU A 151 2.11 -17.39 -13.64
CA LEU A 151 2.55 -15.99 -13.47
C LEU A 151 1.60 -15.22 -12.55
N PHE A 152 0.29 -15.34 -12.76
CA PHE A 152 -0.70 -14.67 -11.93
C PHE A 152 -0.73 -15.26 -10.51
N GLN A 153 -0.48 -16.56 -10.34
CA GLN A 153 -0.36 -17.16 -9.02
C GLN A 153 0.81 -16.54 -8.26
N HIS A 154 1.99 -16.41 -8.89
CA HIS A 154 3.15 -15.73 -8.30
C HIS A 154 2.89 -14.26 -7.97
N TYR A 155 2.11 -13.57 -8.80
CA TYR A 155 1.73 -12.18 -8.56
C TYR A 155 0.79 -12.04 -7.36
N PHE A 156 -0.26 -12.87 -7.28
CA PHE A 156 -1.27 -12.81 -6.23
C PHE A 156 -0.81 -13.42 -4.90
N SER A 157 0.14 -14.36 -4.92
CA SER A 157 0.75 -14.91 -3.72
C SER A 157 1.91 -14.06 -3.18
N PHE A 158 2.20 -12.92 -3.81
CA PHE A 158 3.29 -12.06 -3.36
C PHE A 158 2.97 -11.45 -2.00
N SER A 159 3.91 -11.58 -1.08
CA SER A 159 3.95 -10.83 0.17
C SER A 159 5.35 -10.27 0.34
N LEU A 160 5.46 -9.14 1.04
CA LEU A 160 6.78 -8.66 1.45
C LEU A 160 7.38 -9.66 2.46
N PRO A 161 8.72 -9.79 2.54
CA PRO A 161 9.35 -10.55 3.62
C PRO A 161 8.99 -9.91 4.96
N ALA A 162 8.58 -10.71 5.94
CA ALA A 162 8.22 -10.19 7.24
C ALA A 162 9.42 -9.50 7.92
N ILE A 163 9.18 -8.36 8.56
CA ILE A 163 10.13 -7.71 9.46
C ILE A 163 10.20 -8.56 10.73
N THR A 164 11.41 -9.01 11.07
CA THR A 164 11.61 -9.94 12.20
C THR A 164 12.58 -9.46 13.25
N ASP A 165 13.23 -8.30 13.03
CA ASP A 165 14.12 -7.67 13.99
C ASP A 165 13.60 -6.27 14.40
N PRO A 166 13.80 -5.86 15.67
CA PRO A 166 13.24 -4.61 16.15
C PRO A 166 13.82 -3.35 15.53
N GLN A 167 15.09 -3.39 15.13
CA GLN A 167 15.78 -2.24 14.56
C GLN A 167 15.20 -1.88 13.18
N SER A 168 14.98 -2.88 12.32
CA SER A 168 14.33 -2.70 11.02
C SER A 168 12.89 -2.20 11.17
N LEU A 169 12.16 -2.70 12.17
CA LEU A 169 10.81 -2.21 12.45
C LEU A 169 10.82 -0.74 12.89
N ALA A 170 11.72 -0.39 13.82
CA ALA A 170 11.87 0.98 14.32
C ALA A 170 12.22 1.96 13.19
N ASP A 171 13.17 1.62 12.31
CA ASP A 171 13.55 2.45 11.16
C ASP A 171 12.38 2.61 10.15
N ALA A 172 11.69 1.51 9.81
CA ALA A 172 10.56 1.55 8.88
C ALA A 172 9.41 2.42 9.39
N LEU A 173 9.04 2.26 10.67
CA LEU A 173 8.03 3.10 11.32
C LEU A 173 8.50 4.56 11.40
N ALA A 174 9.75 4.81 11.82
CA ALA A 174 10.31 6.15 11.92
C ALA A 174 10.24 6.91 10.60
N LYS A 175 10.61 6.27 9.48
CA LYS A 175 10.47 6.85 8.14
C LYS A 175 9.03 7.25 7.84
N HIS A 176 8.07 6.35 8.04
CA HIS A 176 6.65 6.62 7.76
C HIS A 176 6.08 7.71 8.68
N THR A 177 6.44 7.72 9.97
CA THR A 177 6.01 8.77 10.89
C THR A 177 6.51 10.14 10.46
N ARG A 178 7.72 10.25 9.91
CA ARG A 178 8.26 11.54 9.43
C ARG A 178 7.43 12.06 8.26
N TYR A 179 7.11 11.20 7.29
CA TYR A 179 6.23 11.57 6.18
C TYR A 179 4.84 11.96 6.66
N LEU A 180 4.26 11.21 7.60
CA LEU A 180 2.97 11.54 8.21
C LEU A 180 3.00 12.91 8.88
N LYS A 181 4.05 13.22 9.64
CA LYS A 181 4.24 14.53 10.26
C LYS A 181 4.31 15.64 9.21
N GLU A 182 5.16 15.50 8.19
CA GLU A 182 5.27 16.52 7.12
C GLU A 182 3.94 16.71 6.38
N GLN A 183 3.20 15.63 6.13
CA GLN A 183 1.88 15.72 5.51
C GLN A 183 0.87 16.45 6.41
N ILE A 184 0.85 16.16 7.71
CA ILE A 184 -0.03 16.88 8.66
C ILE A 184 0.29 18.38 8.66
N ILE A 185 1.58 18.75 8.68
CA ILE A 185 2.01 20.15 8.60
C ILE A 185 1.52 20.78 7.30
N PHE A 186 1.70 20.10 6.17
CA PHE A 186 1.22 20.57 4.88
C PHE A 186 -0.30 20.82 4.88
N GLU A 187 -1.09 19.88 5.38
CA GLU A 187 -2.55 20.03 5.44
C GLU A 187 -2.98 21.16 6.38
N LEU A 188 -2.31 21.31 7.53
CA LEU A 188 -2.54 22.42 8.48
C LEU A 188 -2.23 23.79 7.85
N ASP A 189 -1.21 23.89 7.00
CA ASP A 189 -0.82 25.14 6.36
C ASP A 189 -1.73 25.50 5.18
N ASN A 190 -2.20 24.50 4.41
CA ASN A 190 -2.84 24.72 3.10
C ASN A 190 -4.36 24.45 3.07
N ASN A 191 -4.92 23.64 3.98
CA ASN A 191 -6.29 23.14 3.88
C ASN A 191 -7.14 23.43 5.13
N LYS A 192 -6.96 24.62 5.73
CA LYS A 192 -7.58 25.05 7.00
C LYS A 192 -9.11 25.07 7.02
N GLU A 193 -9.76 25.08 5.86
CA GLU A 193 -11.22 25.14 5.75
C GLU A 193 -11.89 23.76 5.79
N THR A 194 -11.12 22.68 5.72
CA THR A 194 -11.67 21.33 5.81
C THR A 194 -12.08 20.99 7.24
N LYS A 195 -13.18 20.25 7.41
CA LYS A 195 -13.68 19.85 8.75
C LYS A 195 -12.64 19.10 9.56
N TYR A 196 -11.92 18.17 8.92
CA TYR A 196 -10.83 17.43 9.54
C TYR A 196 -9.74 18.35 10.12
N ILE A 197 -9.33 19.36 9.34
CA ILE A 197 -8.27 20.28 9.79
C ILE A 197 -8.77 21.25 10.86
N GLN A 198 -10.02 21.70 10.79
CA GLN A 198 -10.64 22.48 11.86
C GLN A 198 -10.66 21.70 13.18
N ALA A 199 -11.13 20.46 13.15
CA ALA A 199 -11.17 19.60 14.33
C ALA A 199 -9.76 19.23 14.83
N LEU A 200 -8.77 19.08 13.95
CA LEU A 200 -7.36 18.91 14.34
C LEU A 200 -6.80 20.16 15.04
N LEU A 201 -7.17 21.37 14.60
CA LEU A 201 -6.80 22.63 15.24
C LEU A 201 -7.49 22.79 16.61
N GLU A 202 -8.76 22.42 16.74
CA GLU A 202 -9.45 22.38 18.04
C GLU A 202 -8.76 21.42 19.00
N PHE A 203 -8.35 20.25 18.50
CA PHE A 203 -7.58 19.28 19.28
C PHE A 203 -6.23 19.83 19.74
N TYR A 204 -5.55 20.60 18.87
CA TYR A 204 -4.31 21.30 19.20
C TYR A 204 -4.51 22.33 20.31
N GLU A 205 -5.51 23.20 20.22
CA GLU A 205 -5.78 24.21 21.25
C GLU A 205 -6.12 23.56 22.60
N ALA A 206 -6.93 22.50 22.59
CA ALA A 206 -7.22 21.73 23.80
C ALA A 206 -5.94 21.13 24.43
N PHE A 207 -5.03 20.59 23.61
CA PHE A 207 -3.73 20.08 24.09
C PHE A 207 -2.86 21.17 24.70
N LYS A 208 -2.82 22.33 24.05
CA LYS A 208 -2.03 23.45 24.49
C LYS A 208 -2.53 23.97 25.85
N ASP A 209 -3.85 24.14 25.98
CA ASP A 209 -4.48 24.66 27.20
C ASP A 209 -4.40 23.68 28.37
N THR A 210 -4.43 22.37 28.12
CA THR A 210 -4.53 21.35 29.18
C THR A 210 -3.20 20.70 29.55
N LEU A 211 -2.24 20.61 28.62
CA LEU A 211 -1.03 19.80 28.79
C LEU A 211 0.26 20.61 28.60
N ILE A 212 0.39 21.38 27.51
CA ILE A 212 1.65 22.04 27.13
C ILE A 212 1.37 23.48 26.64
N HIS A 213 1.41 24.46 27.54
CA HIS A 213 1.01 25.85 27.23
C HIS A 213 1.82 26.50 26.10
N ASP A 214 3.11 26.20 25.98
CA ASP A 214 4.01 26.75 24.96
C ASP A 214 4.13 25.86 23.70
N LEU A 215 3.18 24.94 23.48
CA LEU A 215 3.19 24.03 22.33
C LEU A 215 3.01 24.81 21.03
N LYS A 216 3.94 24.63 20.09
CA LYS A 216 3.82 25.18 18.74
C LYS A 216 3.10 24.18 17.84
N LEU A 217 2.43 24.69 16.81
CA LEU A 217 1.67 23.85 15.87
C LEU A 217 2.51 22.75 15.20
N LYS A 218 3.78 23.04 14.84
CA LYS A 218 4.68 22.04 14.26
C LYS A 218 5.10 20.95 15.27
N ASP A 219 5.29 21.34 16.53
CA ASP A 219 5.60 20.40 17.61
C ASP A 219 4.36 19.54 17.94
N PHE A 220 3.15 20.10 17.82
CA PHE A 220 1.91 19.34 17.90
C PHE A 220 1.78 18.33 16.76
N ALA A 221 2.05 18.71 15.51
CA ALA A 221 2.02 17.78 14.38
C ALA A 221 2.99 16.61 14.58
N ASP A 222 4.18 16.88 15.13
CA ASP A 222 5.17 15.87 15.50
C ASP A 222 4.65 14.91 16.59
N LEU A 223 4.10 15.45 17.68
CA LEU A 223 3.49 14.66 18.76
C LEU A 223 2.32 13.82 18.26
N PHE A 224 1.47 14.39 17.40
CA PHE A 224 0.31 13.71 16.84
C PHE A 224 0.75 12.53 15.97
N ALA A 225 1.66 12.74 15.01
CA ALA A 225 2.17 11.67 14.15
C ALA A 225 2.83 10.53 14.93
N GLN A 226 3.64 10.85 15.94
CA GLN A 226 4.25 9.86 16.85
C GLN A 226 3.18 9.08 17.61
N THR A 227 2.18 9.78 18.15
CA THR A 227 1.11 9.15 18.95
C THR A 227 0.25 8.22 18.10
N LEU A 228 0.01 8.58 16.84
CA LEU A 228 -0.64 7.68 15.88
C LEU A 228 0.17 6.43 15.64
N THR A 229 1.44 6.58 15.26
CA THR A 229 2.29 5.43 14.96
C THR A 229 2.38 4.49 16.17
N TYR A 230 2.58 5.06 17.36
CA TYR A 230 2.62 4.29 18.60
C TYR A 230 1.28 3.61 18.91
N GLY A 231 0.15 4.30 18.73
CA GLY A 231 -1.17 3.72 18.97
C GLY A 231 -1.50 2.56 18.04
N ILE A 232 -1.10 2.63 16.77
CA ILE A 232 -1.25 1.51 15.81
C ILE A 232 -0.38 0.33 16.24
N PHE A 233 0.88 0.58 16.63
CA PHE A 233 1.77 -0.46 17.16
C PHE A 233 1.19 -1.14 18.41
N VAL A 234 0.70 -0.35 19.37
CA VAL A 234 0.04 -0.86 20.58
C VAL A 234 -1.22 -1.67 20.26
N ALA A 235 -2.01 -1.22 19.30
CA ALA A 235 -3.18 -1.97 18.85
C ALA A 235 -2.77 -3.30 18.21
N ARG A 236 -1.74 -3.31 17.36
CA ARG A 236 -1.22 -4.52 16.70
C ARG A 236 -0.72 -5.55 17.69
N THR A 237 0.10 -5.13 18.67
CA THR A 237 0.67 -6.02 19.71
C THR A 237 -0.39 -6.65 20.60
N ARG A 238 -1.57 -6.02 20.72
CA ARG A 238 -2.70 -6.53 21.51
C ARG A 238 -3.74 -7.28 20.68
N SER A 239 -3.68 -7.18 19.37
CA SER A 239 -4.60 -7.89 18.47
C SER A 239 -4.13 -9.33 18.27
N LYS A 240 -5.07 -10.28 18.38
CA LYS A 240 -4.88 -11.69 18.01
C LYS A 240 -5.37 -11.98 16.59
N GLU A 241 -5.83 -10.97 15.87
CA GLU A 241 -6.37 -11.15 14.53
C GLU A 241 -5.25 -11.29 13.51
N GLU A 242 -5.37 -12.30 12.64
CA GLU A 242 -4.44 -12.49 11.54
C GLU A 242 -4.50 -11.31 10.57
N ASN A 243 -5.69 -10.76 10.31
CA ASN A 243 -5.89 -9.64 9.38
C ASN A 243 -6.07 -8.31 10.12
N PHE A 244 -5.00 -7.83 10.76
CA PHE A 244 -4.98 -6.52 11.38
C PHE A 244 -5.18 -5.40 10.33
N ASP A 245 -6.26 -4.64 10.46
CA ASP A 245 -6.59 -3.52 9.58
C ASP A 245 -6.84 -2.21 10.36
N SER A 246 -6.96 -1.10 9.64
CA SER A 246 -7.12 0.23 10.24
C SER A 246 -8.40 0.40 11.07
N ARG A 247 -9.47 -0.35 10.78
CA ARG A 247 -10.75 -0.29 11.50
C ARG A 247 -10.68 -0.97 12.87
N LEU A 248 -9.72 -1.88 13.04
CA LEU A 248 -9.49 -2.59 14.29
C LEU A 248 -8.62 -1.79 15.27
N ILE A 249 -7.96 -0.71 14.84
CA ILE A 249 -7.01 0.01 15.70
C ILE A 249 -7.68 0.52 16.96
N ASN A 250 -8.80 1.24 16.81
CA ASN A 250 -9.49 1.84 17.96
C ASN A 250 -10.02 0.78 18.93
N SER A 251 -10.51 -0.39 18.46
CA SER A 251 -11.03 -1.43 19.35
C SER A 251 -9.93 -2.06 20.23
N HIS A 252 -8.68 -2.08 19.77
CA HIS A 252 -7.54 -2.67 20.48
C HIS A 252 -6.75 -1.69 21.37
N ILE A 253 -7.07 -0.39 21.35
CA ILE A 253 -6.48 0.59 22.27
C ILE A 253 -7.24 0.60 23.60
N PRO A 254 -6.59 0.33 24.75
CA PRO A 254 -7.24 0.38 26.06
C PRO A 254 -7.74 1.76 26.44
N ASN A 255 -8.84 1.79 27.17
CA ASN A 255 -9.41 3.03 27.71
C ASN A 255 -8.49 3.73 28.72
N SER A 256 -7.54 3.01 29.34
CA SER A 256 -6.53 3.59 30.24
C SER A 256 -5.56 4.53 29.53
N LEU A 257 -5.39 4.39 28.22
CA LEU A 257 -4.57 5.28 27.39
C LEU A 257 -5.43 6.43 26.86
N GLY A 258 -5.99 7.25 27.76
CA GLY A 258 -7.05 8.22 27.46
C GLY A 258 -6.77 9.14 26.27
N ILE A 259 -5.57 9.73 26.20
CA ILE A 259 -5.17 10.60 25.08
C ILE A 259 -5.14 9.84 23.75
N LEU A 260 -4.50 8.67 23.71
CA LEU A 260 -4.45 7.80 22.54
C LEU A 260 -5.87 7.43 22.08
N LYS A 261 -6.74 7.06 23.03
CA LYS A 261 -8.13 6.71 22.73
C LYS A 261 -8.90 7.88 22.12
N SER A 262 -8.71 9.10 22.62
CA SER A 262 -9.34 10.31 22.05
C SER A 262 -8.85 10.60 20.63
N ILE A 263 -7.54 10.45 20.37
CA ILE A 263 -6.97 10.64 19.03
C ILE A 263 -7.56 9.65 18.02
N PHE A 264 -7.65 8.36 18.37
CA PHE A 264 -8.19 7.37 17.45
C PHE A 264 -9.70 7.50 17.24
N LYS A 265 -10.45 7.94 18.26
CA LYS A 265 -11.87 8.32 18.07
C LYS A 265 -12.04 9.49 17.10
N PHE A 266 -11.18 10.50 17.18
CA PHE A 266 -11.17 11.62 16.25
C PHE A 266 -10.93 11.15 14.81
N ILE A 267 -9.92 10.29 14.62
CA ILE A 267 -9.55 9.73 13.31
C ILE A 267 -10.61 8.84 12.70
N ASP A 268 -11.38 8.12 13.51
CA ASP A 268 -12.46 7.27 13.01
C ASP A 268 -13.71 8.08 12.62
N TYR A 269 -13.91 9.28 13.19
CA TYR A 269 -15.15 10.04 13.03
C TYR A 269 -15.11 11.08 11.92
N GLU A 270 -13.96 11.73 11.71
CA GLU A 270 -13.81 12.78 10.71
C GLU A 270 -13.29 12.22 9.37
N GLU A 271 -13.89 12.68 8.26
CA GLU A 271 -13.43 12.32 6.91
C GLU A 271 -12.07 12.99 6.64
N ARG A 272 -11.02 12.17 6.53
CA ARG A 272 -9.64 12.63 6.49
C ARG A 272 -9.19 12.91 5.06
N PRO A 273 -8.19 13.79 4.86
CA PRO A 273 -7.49 13.86 3.60
C PRO A 273 -6.91 12.50 3.23
N GLN A 274 -7.16 12.04 2.01
CA GLN A 274 -6.66 10.75 1.54
C GLN A 274 -5.12 10.63 1.62
N SER A 275 -4.40 11.75 1.49
CA SER A 275 -2.95 11.83 1.69
C SER A 275 -2.53 11.30 3.06
N ILE A 276 -3.28 11.63 4.12
CA ILE A 276 -3.06 11.14 5.48
C ILE A 276 -3.47 9.67 5.59
N ASP A 277 -4.58 9.26 4.97
CA ASP A 277 -5.03 7.86 5.00
C ASP A 277 -4.02 6.89 4.40
N VAL A 278 -3.38 7.28 3.29
CA VAL A 278 -2.32 6.47 2.66
C VAL A 278 -1.14 6.27 3.62
N LEU A 279 -0.74 7.31 4.36
CA LEU A 279 0.39 7.23 5.30
C LEU A 279 0.04 6.41 6.54
N ILE A 280 -1.19 6.52 7.06
CA ILE A 280 -1.68 5.67 8.15
C ILE A 280 -1.73 4.20 7.69
N GLN A 281 -2.24 3.94 6.48
CA GLN A 281 -2.27 2.59 5.94
C GLN A 281 -0.86 2.02 5.75
N GLY A 282 0.14 2.83 5.36
CA GLY A 282 1.54 2.40 5.30
C GLY A 282 2.08 1.91 6.65
N VAL A 283 1.72 2.57 7.76
CA VAL A 283 2.07 2.10 9.11
C VAL A 283 1.40 0.76 9.45
N VAL A 284 0.11 0.61 9.11
CA VAL A 284 -0.63 -0.65 9.30
C VAL A 284 0.01 -1.78 8.49
N ASP A 285 0.38 -1.52 7.23
CA ASP A 285 0.97 -2.52 6.33
C ASP A 285 2.35 -2.98 6.82
N ILE A 286 3.18 -2.07 7.35
CA ILE A 286 4.45 -2.42 8.01
C ILE A 286 4.21 -3.39 9.17
N LEU A 287 3.29 -3.04 10.07
CA LEU A 287 2.99 -3.81 11.28
C LEU A 287 2.30 -5.15 10.99
N PHE A 288 1.54 -5.21 9.91
CA PHE A 288 0.99 -6.45 9.40
C PHE A 288 2.11 -7.37 8.90
N ASN A 289 3.04 -6.83 8.12
CA ASN A 289 4.20 -7.54 7.60
C ASN A 289 5.33 -7.67 8.64
N THR A 290 5.01 -7.74 9.92
CA THR A 290 5.97 -7.88 11.02
C THR A 290 5.62 -9.10 11.85
N GLU A 291 6.61 -9.93 12.17
CA GLU A 291 6.46 -11.01 13.16
C GLU A 291 6.43 -10.41 14.57
N ILE A 292 5.32 -9.75 14.91
CA ILE A 292 5.22 -8.92 16.12
C ILE A 292 5.53 -9.72 17.39
N GLU A 293 5.14 -10.99 17.46
CA GLU A 293 5.44 -11.85 18.60
C GLU A 293 6.95 -12.07 18.78
N LYS A 294 7.69 -12.23 17.69
CA LYS A 294 9.15 -12.39 17.71
C LYS A 294 9.85 -11.09 18.12
N ILE A 295 9.36 -9.95 17.64
CA ILE A 295 9.83 -8.63 18.09
C ILE A 295 9.63 -8.47 19.59
N MET A 296 8.44 -8.77 20.10
CA MET A 296 8.13 -8.65 21.53
C MET A 296 8.99 -9.60 22.39
N GLN A 297 9.19 -10.85 21.93
CA GLN A 297 10.07 -11.81 22.60
C GLN A 297 11.53 -11.35 22.68
N SER A 298 12.04 -10.68 21.64
CA SER A 298 13.42 -10.16 21.67
C SER A 298 13.60 -9.10 22.77
N PHE A 299 12.60 -8.26 23.02
CA PHE A 299 12.63 -7.29 24.10
C PHE A 299 12.40 -7.88 25.48
N ASP A 300 11.61 -8.95 25.62
CA ASP A 300 11.49 -9.69 26.88
C ASP A 300 12.83 -10.33 27.28
N ALA A 301 13.61 -10.80 26.31
CA ALA A 301 14.93 -11.40 26.55
C ALA A 301 16.01 -10.37 26.93
N GLU A 302 15.93 -9.17 26.36
CA GLU A 302 16.87 -8.05 26.63
C GLU A 302 16.47 -7.22 27.85
N GLY A 303 15.17 -7.11 28.11
CA GLY A 303 14.56 -6.31 29.17
C GLY A 303 14.58 -7.03 30.51
N LYS A 304 15.41 -6.56 31.44
CA LYS A 304 15.43 -6.96 32.87
C LYS A 304 14.17 -6.52 33.63
N GLY A 305 12.97 -6.82 33.13
CA GLY A 305 11.67 -6.52 33.75
C GLY A 305 10.95 -5.24 33.28
N SER A 306 11.40 -4.59 32.20
CA SER A 306 10.66 -3.47 31.57
C SER A 306 9.63 -3.98 30.56
N ASP A 307 8.46 -3.32 30.47
CA ASP A 307 7.42 -3.63 29.48
C ASP A 307 7.99 -3.57 28.04
N PRO A 308 7.96 -4.68 27.27
CA PRO A 308 8.46 -4.73 25.89
C PRO A 308 7.87 -3.68 24.95
N ILE A 309 6.62 -3.25 25.19
CA ILE A 309 5.96 -2.19 24.41
C ILE A 309 6.70 -0.86 24.63
N VAL A 310 7.06 -0.57 25.88
CA VAL A 310 7.77 0.65 26.25
C VAL A 310 9.20 0.61 25.69
N HIS A 311 9.87 -0.53 25.78
CA HIS A 311 11.22 -0.70 25.26
C HIS A 311 11.28 -0.52 23.73
N PHE A 312 10.33 -1.10 23.00
CA PHE A 312 10.23 -0.85 21.56
C PHE A 312 9.98 0.64 21.27
N TYR A 313 9.09 1.29 22.04
CA TYR A 313 8.80 2.70 21.84
C TYR A 313 10.04 3.58 22.03
N GLU A 314 10.91 3.27 23.00
CA GLU A 314 12.19 3.95 23.16
C GLU A 314 13.14 3.74 21.97
N THR A 315 13.19 2.50 21.45
CA THR A 315 13.97 2.17 20.24
C THR A 315 13.46 2.96 19.04
N PHE A 316 12.15 2.94 18.80
CA PHE A 316 11.49 3.74 17.78
C PHE A 316 11.77 5.24 17.94
N LEU A 317 11.67 5.79 19.14
CA LEU A 317 11.95 7.22 19.38
C LEU A 317 13.41 7.56 19.06
N SER A 318 14.34 6.67 19.37
CA SER A 318 15.76 6.87 19.06
C SER A 318 16.02 6.91 17.56
N GLU A 319 15.34 6.07 16.79
CA GLU A 319 15.41 6.09 15.33
C GLU A 319 14.68 7.29 14.73
N TYR A 320 13.51 7.63 15.26
CA TYR A 320 12.65 8.71 14.76
C TYR A 320 13.26 10.09 14.96
N ASN A 321 13.68 10.39 16.20
CA ASN A 321 14.26 11.67 16.57
C ASN A 321 15.23 11.49 17.76
N PRO A 322 16.53 11.29 17.50
CA PRO A 322 17.52 11.03 18.55
C PRO A 322 17.54 12.07 19.68
N ARG A 323 17.19 13.33 19.38
CA ARG A 323 17.14 14.44 20.34
C ARG A 323 15.99 14.35 21.35
N LEU A 324 14.96 13.54 21.11
CA LEU A 324 13.85 13.34 22.04
C LEU A 324 14.22 12.36 23.18
N LYS A 325 15.17 11.44 22.96
CA LYS A 325 15.61 10.47 23.98
C LYS A 325 16.31 11.15 25.16
N GLU A 326 17.17 12.13 24.87
CA GLU A 326 17.94 12.88 25.89
C GLU A 326 17.08 13.74 26.82
N LYS A 327 15.86 14.12 26.41
CA LYS A 327 14.96 14.94 27.24
C LYS A 327 14.07 14.13 28.19
N ARG A 328 14.02 12.81 28.02
CA ARG A 328 13.11 11.91 28.76
C ARG A 328 13.83 10.92 29.67
N THR A 329 15.16 10.85 29.58
CA THR A 329 16.05 10.12 30.51
C THR A 329 16.61 11.13 31.51
#